data_AF-A0A4P9ZV43-F1
#
_entry.id   AF-A0A4P9ZV43-F1
#
_cell.length_a   1.000
_cell.length_b   1.000
_cell.length_c   1.000
_cell.angle_alpha   90.00
_cell.angle_beta   90.00
_cell.angle_gamma   90.00
#
_symmetry.space_group_name_H-M   'P 1'
#
loop_
_entity.id
_entity.type
_entity.pdbx_description
1 polymer ?
#
loop_
_entity_poly.entity_id
_entity_poly.type
_entity_poly.pdbx_seq_one_letter_code
_entity_poly.pdbx_strand_id
1 'polypeptide(L)'
;YEMLGISLTSTAKEITKAYRVRALRLHPDKNPNDPTAAQRFHELTIAYETLTDATKKQDYDDTIRAKQARQQKHADMDLKRRAMKEELERAERQAR
;
A
#
# COMPACT_ATOMS: atom_id res chain seq x y z
N TYR A 1 -4.95 -0.23 4.12
CA TYR A 1 -5.63 -0.60 2.87
C TYR A 1 -5.81 -2.11 2.70
N GLU A 2 -4.75 -2.92 2.76
CA GLU A 2 -4.84 -4.39 2.58
C GLU A 2 -5.77 -5.11 3.56
N MET A 3 -5.79 -4.69 4.83
CA MET A 3 -6.65 -5.28 5.86
C MET A 3 -8.15 -5.13 5.55
N LEU A 4 -8.53 -3.98 5.02
CA LEU A 4 -9.89 -3.70 4.53
C LEU A 4 -10.11 -4.27 3.12
N GLY A 5 -9.06 -4.63 2.39
CA GLY A 5 -9.10 -5.14 1.02
C GLY A 5 -9.52 -4.08 0.00
N ILE A 6 -9.09 -2.84 0.20
CA ILE A 6 -9.45 -1.68 -0.62
C ILE A 6 -8.22 -1.02 -1.23
N SER A 7 -8.43 -0.22 -2.28
CA SER A 7 -7.38 0.54 -2.95
C SER A 7 -7.03 1.83 -2.19
N LEU A 8 -5.84 2.38 -2.40
CA LEU A 8 -5.46 3.71 -1.93
C LEU A 8 -6.38 4.81 -2.49
N THR A 9 -7.01 4.55 -3.63
CA THR A 9 -7.94 5.46 -4.30
C THR A 9 -9.39 5.30 -3.82
N SER A 10 -9.65 4.39 -2.87
CA SER A 10 -11.00 4.15 -2.39
C SER A 10 -11.56 5.35 -1.62
N THR A 11 -12.83 5.64 -1.89
CA THR A 11 -13.58 6.72 -1.25
C THR A 11 -13.99 6.37 0.18
N ALA A 12 -14.33 7.37 1.00
CA ALA A 12 -14.84 7.16 2.35
C ALA A 12 -16.03 6.18 2.39
N LYS A 13 -16.93 6.26 1.39
CA LYS A 13 -18.06 5.34 1.26
C LYS A 13 -17.63 3.88 1.07
N GLU A 14 -16.61 3.65 0.24
CA GLU A 14 -16.05 2.32 0.01
C GLU A 14 -15.32 1.78 1.23
N ILE A 15 -14.59 2.65 1.96
CA ILE A 15 -13.94 2.30 3.23
C ILE A 15 -14.98 1.81 4.24
N THR A 16 -16.09 2.55 4.45
CA THR A 16 -17.17 2.14 5.35
C THR A 16 -17.85 0.85 4.90
N LYS A 17 -18.08 0.69 3.59
CA LYS A 17 -18.69 -0.54 3.05
C LYS A 17 -17.78 -1.76 3.27
N ALA A 18 -16.50 -1.64 2.97
CA ALA A 18 -15.52 -2.70 3.13
C ALA A 18 -15.35 -3.07 4.61
N TYR A 19 -15.29 -2.08 5.50
CA TYR A 19 -15.27 -2.28 6.96
C TYR A 19 -16.44 -3.13 7.42
N ARG A 20 -17.68 -2.77 7.05
CA ARG A 20 -18.88 -3.52 7.46
C ARG A 20 -18.83 -4.98 7.00
N VAL A 21 -18.42 -5.23 5.76
CA VAL A 21 -18.32 -6.61 5.21
C VAL A 21 -17.23 -7.41 5.93
N ARG A 22 -16.07 -6.81 6.18
CA ARG A 22 -14.95 -7.45 6.90
C ARG A 22 -15.26 -7.69 8.37
N ALA A 23 -15.90 -6.72 9.03
CA ALA A 23 -16.29 -6.79 10.43
C ALA A 23 -17.24 -7.97 10.66
N LEU A 24 -18.22 -8.18 9.78
CA LEU A 24 -19.11 -9.34 9.84
C LEU A 24 -18.38 -10.68 9.65
N ARG A 25 -17.34 -10.70 8.82
CA ARG A 25 -16.55 -11.93 8.58
C ARG A 25 -15.60 -12.25 9.73
N LEU A 26 -15.00 -11.23 10.34
CA LEU A 26 -14.00 -11.35 11.40
C LEU A 26 -14.59 -11.23 12.81
N HIS A 27 -15.92 -11.07 12.94
CA HIS A 27 -16.55 -10.87 14.24
C HIS A 27 -16.28 -12.07 15.17
N PRO A 28 -15.86 -11.85 16.44
CA PRO A 28 -15.57 -12.93 17.38
C PRO A 28 -16.80 -13.81 17.65
N ASP A 29 -18.01 -13.22 17.66
CA ASP A 29 -19.27 -13.96 17.82
C ASP A 29 -19.52 -15.01 16.72
N LYS A 30 -19.10 -14.72 15.48
CA LYS A 30 -19.20 -15.67 14.36
C LYS A 30 -18.01 -16.62 14.28
N ASN A 31 -16.92 -16.32 14.97
CA ASN A 31 -15.70 -17.11 15.01
C ASN A 31 -15.28 -17.42 16.46
N PRO A 32 -16.15 -18.07 17.27
CA PRO A 32 -15.88 -18.30 18.69
C PRO A 32 -14.69 -19.23 18.92
N ASN A 33 -14.29 -20.01 17.92
CA ASN A 33 -13.18 -20.97 17.98
C ASN A 33 -11.83 -20.36 17.52
N ASP A 34 -11.81 -19.13 17.02
CA ASP A 34 -10.58 -18.47 16.57
C ASP A 34 -10.13 -17.42 17.60
N PRO A 35 -9.09 -17.70 18.41
CA PRO A 35 -8.59 -16.75 19.39
C PRO A 35 -8.00 -15.48 18.73
N THR A 36 -7.67 -15.54 17.44
CA THR A 36 -7.15 -14.39 16.68
C THR A 36 -8.27 -13.51 16.12
N ALA A 37 -9.54 -13.94 16.18
CA ALA A 37 -10.66 -13.14 15.68
C ALA A 37 -10.78 -11.79 16.38
N ALA A 38 -10.63 -11.76 17.71
CA ALA A 38 -10.65 -10.52 18.48
C ALA A 38 -9.51 -9.57 18.09
N GLN A 39 -8.30 -10.10 17.90
CA GLN A 39 -7.14 -9.32 17.46
C GLN A 39 -7.35 -8.74 16.06
N ARG A 40 -7.75 -9.58 15.09
CA ARG A 40 -8.01 -9.16 13.71
C ARG A 40 -9.14 -8.13 13.62
N PHE A 41 -10.17 -8.27 14.46
CA PHE A 41 -11.27 -7.30 14.53
C PHE A 41 -10.80 -5.97 15.10
N HIS A 42 -9.94 -6.00 16.12
CA HIS A 42 -9.34 -4.80 16.70
C HIS A 42 -8.47 -4.06 15.67
N GLU A 43 -7.59 -4.78 14.96
CA GLU A 43 -6.77 -4.20 13.89
C GLU A 43 -7.62 -3.62 12.75
N LEU A 44 -8.72 -4.30 12.37
CA LEU A 44 -9.67 -3.80 11.39
C LEU A 44 -10.31 -2.48 11.83
N THR A 45 -10.61 -2.36 13.12
CA THR A 45 -11.19 -1.14 13.71
C THR A 45 -10.20 0.02 13.68
N ILE A 46 -8.95 -0.22 14.08
CA ILE A 46 -7.87 0.78 14.02
C ILE A 46 -7.65 1.26 12.58
N ALA A 47 -7.63 0.32 11.62
CA ALA A 47 -7.49 0.65 10.21
C ALA A 47 -8.65 1.50 9.70
N TYR A 48 -9.88 1.20 10.11
CA TYR A 48 -11.05 2.00 9.77
C TYR A 48 -10.97 3.40 10.36
N GLU A 49 -10.70 3.53 11.67
CA GLU A 49 -10.58 4.83 12.34
C GLU A 49 -9.53 5.73 11.68
N THR A 50 -8.38 5.16 11.33
CA THR A 50 -7.28 5.86 10.66
C THR A 50 -7.67 6.36 9.27
N LEU A 51 -8.44 5.56 8.52
CA LEU A 51 -8.85 5.90 7.15
C LEU A 51 -10.13 6.76 7.09
N THR A 52 -10.92 6.81 8.15
CA THR A 52 -12.06 7.72 8.27
C THR A 52 -11.67 9.13 8.69
N ASP A 53 -10.58 9.27 9.42
CA ASP A 53 -10.02 10.56 9.77
C ASP A 53 -9.28 11.15 8.56
N ALA A 54 -9.80 12.24 7.99
CA ALA A 54 -9.27 12.83 6.77
C ALA A 54 -7.81 13.27 6.93
N THR A 55 -7.44 13.78 8.10
CA THR A 55 -6.07 14.23 8.40
C THR A 55 -5.13 13.04 8.46
N LYS A 56 -5.48 12.01 9.25
CA LYS A 56 -4.65 10.80 9.38
C LYS A 56 -4.54 10.04 8.06
N LYS A 57 -5.63 9.98 7.29
CA LYS A 57 -5.64 9.38 5.95
C LYS A 57 -4.69 10.13 5.03
N GLN A 58 -4.73 11.46 5.03
CA GLN A 58 -3.87 12.27 4.18
C GLN A 58 -2.40 12.09 4.54
N ASP A 59 -2.03 12.18 5.81
CA ASP A 59 -0.66 11.96 6.27
C ASP A 59 -0.17 10.57 5.84
N TYR A 60 -1.00 9.54 6.04
CA TYR A 60 -0.67 8.18 5.65
C TYR A 60 -0.51 8.03 4.13
N ASP A 61 -1.43 8.59 3.34
CA ASP A 61 -1.37 8.57 1.87
C ASP A 61 -0.13 9.30 1.35
N ASP A 62 0.25 10.42 1.97
CA ASP A 62 1.45 11.19 1.61
C ASP A 62 2.73 10.40 1.90
N THR A 63 2.81 9.65 2.99
CA THR A 63 3.96 8.75 3.23
C THR A 63 4.09 7.66 2.18
N ILE A 64 2.96 7.07 1.75
CA ILE A 64 2.95 6.02 0.72
C ILE A 64 3.39 6.60 -0.62
N ARG A 65 2.85 7.76 -1.01
CA ARG A 65 3.26 8.46 -2.24
C ARG A 65 4.73 8.86 -2.21
N ALA A 66 5.23 9.38 -1.10
CA ALA A 66 6.63 9.74 -0.95
C ALA A 66 7.55 8.51 -1.08
N LYS A 67 7.16 7.37 -0.50
CA LYS A 67 7.89 6.11 -0.62
C LYS A 67 7.88 5.58 -2.06
N GLN A 68 6.72 5.60 -2.72
CA GLN A 68 6.58 5.22 -4.13
C GLN A 68 7.42 6.10 -5.05
N ALA A 69 7.37 7.43 -4.87
CA ALA A 69 8.16 8.36 -5.66
C ALA A 69 9.67 8.15 -5.49
N ARG A 70 10.14 7.84 -4.28
CA ARG A 70 11.56 7.50 -4.02
C ARG A 70 11.97 6.21 -4.73
N GLN A 71 11.14 5.17 -4.65
CA GLN A 71 11.39 3.90 -5.33
C GLN A 71 11.40 4.07 -6.85
N GLN A 72 10.46 4.84 -7.39
CA GLN A 72 10.36 5.11 -8.81
C GLN A 72 11.61 5.84 -9.32
N LYS A 73 12.01 6.93 -8.65
CA LYS A 73 13.24 7.66 -8.97
C LYS A 73 14.49 6.76 -8.92
N HIS A 74 14.59 5.86 -7.95
CA HIS A 74 15.73 4.94 -7.87
C HIS A 74 15.75 3.96 -9.05
N ALA A 75 14.60 3.36 -9.38
CA ALA A 75 14.48 2.44 -10.51
C ALA A 75 14.77 3.14 -11.86
N ASP A 76 14.28 4.37 -12.05
CA ASP A 76 14.55 5.17 -13.25
C ASP A 76 16.05 5.50 -13.38
N MET A 77 16.72 5.80 -12.26
CA MET A 77 18.17 6.03 -12.25
C MET A 77 18.95 4.75 -12.57
N ASP A 78 18.55 3.60 -12.04
CA ASP A 78 19.19 2.32 -12.32
C ASP A 78 19.06 1.92 -13.79
N LEU A 79 17.89 2.13 -14.40
CA LEU A 79 17.66 1.93 -15.82
C LEU A 79 18.53 2.85 -16.68
N LYS A 80 18.57 4.15 -16.36
CA LYS A 80 19.44 5.12 -17.06
C LYS A 80 20.92 4.75 -16.95
N ARG A 81 21.36 4.32 -15.76
CA ARG A 81 22.74 3.91 -15.52
C ARG A 81 23.12 2.69 -16.37
N ARG A 82 22.22 1.71 -16.50
CA ARG A 82 22.43 0.52 -17.33
C ARG A 82 22.49 0.87 -18.81
N ALA A 83 21.56 1.70 -19.30
CA ALA A 83 21.52 2.15 -20.69
C ALA A 83 22.78 2.94 -21.07
N MET A 84 23.23 3.85 -20.20
CA MET A 84 24.46 4.62 -20.40
C MET A 84 25.69 3.72 -20.48
N LYS A 85 25.74 2.67 -19.65
CA LYS A 85 26.86 1.71 -19.66
C LYS A 85 26.91 0.89 -20.95
N GLU A 86 25.76 0.44 -21.45
CA GLU A 86 25.67 -0.27 -22.73
C GLU A 86 26.04 0.63 -23.91
N GLU A 87 25.64 1.89 -23.90
CA GLU A 87 26.01 2.85 -24.94
C GLU A 87 27.52 3.09 -24.98
N LEU A 88 28.14 3.27 -23.79
CA LEU A 88 29.58 3.41 -23.65
C LEU A 88 30.33 2.18 -24.21
N GLU A 89 29.92 0.97 -23.81
CA GLU A 89 30.52 -0.28 -24.32
C GLU A 89 30.36 -0.44 -25.83
N ARG A 90 29.23 -0.03 -26.41
CA ARG A 90 29.02 -0.08 -27.86
C ARG A 90 29.93 0.90 -28.59
N ALA A 91 30.09 2.11 -28.07
CA ALA A 91 31.01 3.10 -28.62
C ALA A 91 32.46 2.61 -28.54
N GLU A 92 32.87 2.03 -27.41
CA GLU A 92 34.21 1.44 -27.24
C GLU A 92 34.47 0.27 -28.20
N ARG A 93 33.46 -0.56 -28.49
CA ARG A 93 33.59 -1.66 -29.47
C ARG A 93 33.69 -1.16 -30.92
N GLN A 94 33.08 -0.02 -31.24
CA GLN A 94 33.14 0.56 -32.59
C GLN A 94 34.45 1.30 -32.86
N ALA A 95 35.13 1.77 -31.81
CA ALA A 95 36.39 2.50 -31.91
C ALA A 95 37.65 1.61 -31.90
N ARG A 96 37.48 0.28 -31.85
CA ARG A 96 38.55 -0.72 -31.71
C ARG A 96 38.62 -1.62 -32.94
#